data_AF-A0A2P1BTB2-F1
#
_entry.id   AF-A0A2P1BTB2-F1
#
_cell.length_a   1.000
_cell.length_b   1.000
_cell.length_c   1.000
_cell.angle_alpha   90.00
_cell.angle_beta   90.00
_cell.angle_gamma   90.00
#
_symmetry.space_group_name_H-M   'P 1'
#
loop_
_entity.id
_entity.type
_entity.pdbx_description
1 polymer ?
#
loop_
_entity_poly.entity_id
_entity_poly.type
_entity_poly.pdbx_seq_one_letter_code
_entity_poly.pdbx_strand_id
1 'polypeptide(L)' 'NSNAMEVTLQPAPAVTYRTIGGVLDFYIVFGDTPEQVVHEFLDLIGRPVIPAYWSLGFQL' A
#
# COMPACT_ATOMS: atom_id res chain seq x y z
N ASN A 1 -0.34 -8.43 -6.76
CA ASN A 1 -0.37 -9.91 -6.59
C ASN A 1 -1.22 -10.23 -5.36
N SER A 2 -2.17 -11.17 -5.45
CA SER A 2 -3.10 -11.50 -4.34
C SER A 2 -2.95 -12.93 -3.81
N ASN A 3 -1.91 -13.66 -4.24
CA ASN A 3 -1.61 -15.00 -3.75
C ASN A 3 -0.86 -14.92 -2.41
N ALA A 4 -0.78 -16.04 -1.68
CA ALA A 4 -0.02 -16.09 -0.43
C ALA A 4 1.44 -15.69 -0.70
N MET A 5 1.94 -14.74 0.10
CA MET A 5 3.26 -14.18 -0.08
C MET A 5 3.94 -13.90 1.26
N GLU A 6 5.26 -13.86 1.23
CA GLU A 6 6.13 -13.47 2.33
C GLU A 6 7.03 -12.31 1.88
N VAL A 7 7.31 -11.40 2.82
CA VAL A 7 8.23 -10.28 2.64
C VAL A 7 9.30 -10.35 3.73
N THR A 8 10.57 -10.44 3.32
CA THR A 8 11.71 -10.53 4.25
C THR A 8 12.64 -9.33 4.09
N LEU A 9 12.98 -8.67 5.20
CA LEU A 9 13.96 -7.59 5.25
C LEU A 9 15.36 -8.19 5.46
N GLN A 10 16.35 -7.66 4.73
CA GLN A 10 17.75 -8.07 4.88
C GLN A 10 18.53 -7.04 5.72
N PRO A 11 19.72 -7.39 6.25
CA PRO A 11 20.56 -6.44 6.99
C PRO A 11 21.08 -5.27 6.14
N ALA A 12 21.29 -5.48 4.84
CA ALA A 12 21.45 -4.41 3.86
C ALA A 12 20.06 -3.84 3.50
N PRO A 13 19.94 -2.57 3.03
CA PRO A 13 18.66 -2.00 2.61
C PRO A 13 18.12 -2.73 1.36
N ALA A 14 17.52 -3.89 1.57
CA ALA A 14 17.03 -4.79 0.56
C ALA A 14 15.82 -5.57 1.11
N VAL A 15 14.87 -5.82 0.22
CA VAL A 15 13.59 -6.49 0.49
C VAL A 15 13.42 -7.63 -0.49
N THR A 16 13.06 -8.81 0.02
CA THR A 16 12.78 -10.00 -0.80
C THR A 16 11.30 -10.34 -0.76
N TYR A 17 10.66 -10.45 -1.93
CA TYR A 17 9.27 -10.90 -2.07
C TYR A 17 9.23 -12.35 -2.56
N ARG A 18 8.52 -13.22 -1.84
CA ARG A 18 8.30 -14.62 -2.22
C ARG A 18 6.80 -14.92 -2.28
N THR A 19 6.26 -15.15 -3.47
CA THR A 19 4.84 -15.51 -3.68
C THR A 19 4.70 -16.93 -4.18
N ILE A 20 3.61 -17.62 -3.81
CA ILE A 20 3.33 -19.00 -4.25
C ILE A 20 2.72 -19.08 -5.66
N GLY A 21 2.40 -17.94 -6.29
CA GLY A 21 1.82 -17.92 -7.62
C GLY A 21 1.44 -16.53 -8.14
N GLY A 22 0.82 -16.49 -9.32
CA GLY A 22 0.48 -15.26 -10.03
C GLY A 22 1.66 -14.61 -10.75
N VAL A 23 1.51 -13.33 -11.07
CA VAL A 23 2.53 -12.51 -11.76
C VAL A 23 3.10 -11.48 -10.79
N LEU A 24 4.36 -11.12 -10.98
CA LEU A 24 4.99 -9.98 -10.31
C LEU A 24 4.59 -8.70 -11.06
N ASP A 25 3.60 -8.00 -10.53
CA ASP A 25 3.12 -6.71 -11.02
C ASP A 25 3.41 -5.65 -9.96
N PHE A 26 4.35 -4.75 -10.25
CA PHE A 26 4.87 -3.76 -9.31
C PHE A 26 4.60 -2.35 -9.84
N TYR A 27 4.17 -1.47 -8.94
CA TYR A 27 4.03 -0.04 -9.18
C TYR A 27 5.00 0.70 -8.27
N ILE A 28 5.83 1.57 -8.86
CA ILE A 28 6.80 2.39 -8.15
C ILE A 28 6.32 3.83 -8.26
N VAL A 29 5.97 4.41 -7.11
CA VAL A 29 5.48 5.79 -6.99
C VAL A 29 6.57 6.68 -6.40
N PHE A 30 6.67 7.90 -6.92
CA PHE A 30 7.67 8.90 -6.52
C PHE A 30 6.97 10.19 -6.11
N GLY A 31 7.55 10.91 -5.15
CA GLY A 31 7.09 12.22 -4.69
C GLY A 31 8.18 12.90 -3.89
N ASP A 32 8.22 14.23 -3.93
CA ASP A 32 9.23 15.02 -3.24
C ASP A 32 8.96 15.07 -1.72
N THR A 33 7.72 14.78 -1.32
CA THR A 33 7.33 14.60 0.09
C THR A 33 6.62 13.27 0.32
N PRO A 34 6.66 12.72 1.54
CA PRO A 34 5.94 11.49 1.88
C PRO A 34 4.43 11.58 1.58
N GLU A 35 3.82 12.74 1.77
CA GLU A 35 2.41 12.98 1.48
C GLU A 35 2.11 12.85 -0.02
N GLN A 36 3.00 13.37 -0.88
CA GLN A 36 2.85 13.25 -2.33
C GLN A 36 2.91 11.79 -2.79
N VAL A 37 3.80 10.98 -2.22
CA VAL A 37 3.88 9.54 -2.51
C VAL A 37 2.57 8.84 -2.15
N VAL A 38 1.97 9.18 -1.00
CA VAL A 38 0.67 8.64 -0.59
C VAL A 38 -0.44 9.09 -1.54
N HIS A 39 -0.45 10.36 -1.97
CA HIS A 39 -1.43 10.86 -2.92
C HIS A 39 -1.37 10.11 -4.26
N GLU A 40 -0.18 9.94 -4.83
CA GLU A 40 0.01 9.20 -6.09
C GLU A 40 -0.41 7.73 -5.95
N PHE A 41 -0.07 7.09 -4.83
CA PHE A 41 -0.51 5.73 -4.54
C PHE A 41 -2.04 5.62 -4.49
N LEU A 42 -2.73 6.57 -3.83
CA LEU A 42 -4.19 6.60 -3.75
C LEU A 42 -4.86 6.89 -5.08
N ASP A 43 -4.25 7.67 -5.96
CA ASP A 43 -4.76 7.89 -7.32
C ASP A 43 -4.66 6.63 -8.19
N LEU A 44 -3.64 5.79 -7.94
CA LEU A 44 -3.50 4.50 -8.60
C LEU A 44 -4.52 3.45 -8.09
N ILE A 45 -4.67 3.29 -6.78
CA ILE A 45 -5.50 2.21 -6.20
C ILE A 45 -6.96 2.62 -5.97
N GLY A 46 -7.26 3.92 -6.00
CA GLY A 46 -8.56 4.50 -5.66
C GLY A 46 -8.54 5.25 -4.33
N ARG A 47 -9.17 6.43 -4.32
CA ARG A 47 -9.25 7.29 -3.13
C ARG A 47 -10.20 6.70 -2.07
N PRO A 48 -9.91 6.88 -0.77
CA PRO A 48 -10.78 6.41 0.30
C PRO A 48 -12.17 7.03 0.21
N VAL A 49 -13.18 6.28 0.70
CA VAL A 49 -14.55 6.80 0.81
C VAL A 49 -14.63 7.93 1.83
N ILE A 50 -15.52 8.89 1.58
CA ILE A 50 -15.83 9.93 2.58
C ILE A 50 -16.80 9.31 3.60
N PRO A 51 -16.39 9.13 4.86
CA PRO A 51 -17.26 8.55 5.88
C PRO A 51 -18.43 9.48 6.20
N ALA A 52 -19.57 8.91 6.61
CA ALA A 52 -20.68 9.70 7.14
C ALA A 52 -20.24 10.38 8.44
N TYR A 53 -20.63 11.64 8.65
CA TYR A 53 -20.11 12.46 9.75
C TYR A 53 -20.22 11.80 11.14
N TRP A 54 -21.33 11.10 11.41
CA TRP A 54 -21.55 10.41 12.68
C TRP A 54 -20.60 9.22 12.93
N SER A 55 -19.99 8.65 11.88
CA SER A 55 -19.05 7.54 12.04
C SER A 55 -17.70 7.98 12.63
N LEU A 56 -17.47 9.28 12.73
CA LEU A 56 -16.33 9.86 13.45
C LEU A 56 -16.59 9.99 14.96
N GLY A 57 -17.80 9.66 15.42
CA GLY A 57 -18.15 9.61 16.84
C GLY A 57 -17.63 8.36 17.55
N PHE A 58 -17.69 8.38 18.87
CA PHE A 58 -17.29 7.25 19.74
C PHE A 58 -18.23 6.02 19.56
N GLN A 59 -17.67 4.81 19.68
CA GLN A 59 -18.39 3.54 19.57
C GLN A 59 -18.18 2.72 20.87
N LEU A 60 -19.24 2.09 21.38
CA LEU A 60 -19.26 1.30 22.63
C LEU A 60 -19.17 -0.21 22.37
#